data_AF-A0A179UH49-F1
#
_entry.id   AF-A0A179UH49-F1
#
_cell.length_a   1.000
_cell.length_b   1.000
_cell.length_c   1.000
_cell.angle_alpha   90.00
_cell.angle_beta   90.00
_cell.angle_gamma   90.00
#
_symmetry.space_group_name_H-M   'P 1'
#
loop_
_entity.id
_entity.type
_entity.pdbx_description
1 polymer ?
#
loop_
_entity_poly.entity_id
_entity_poly.type
_entity_poly.pdbx_seq_one_letter_code
_entity_poly.pdbx_strand_id
1 'polypeptide(L)'
;MSTAYKTTAAMFALLAVGHTLASKSFMSDPQFKGLPRHVGAFSRAGWYQGSIFFLIVALTNYRWSQSAQGALSDPIEKGIAALTSILCFGTSAWYNKNGIRDTAAVVGFAGMVQSYAAFLSKA
;
A
#
# COMPACT_ATOMS: atom_id res chain seq x y z
N MET A 1 7.68 -12.76 -17.91
CA MET A 1 7.45 -11.64 -17.00
C MET A 1 5.97 -11.60 -16.66
N SER A 2 5.61 -11.65 -15.37
CA SER A 2 4.22 -11.73 -14.96
C SER A 2 3.53 -10.36 -15.00
N THR A 3 2.44 -10.28 -15.77
CA THR A 3 1.59 -9.08 -15.87
C THR A 3 0.95 -8.74 -14.52
N ALA A 4 0.62 -9.75 -13.71
CA ALA A 4 0.00 -9.54 -12.39
C ALA A 4 0.90 -8.68 -11.49
N TYR A 5 2.20 -9.02 -11.37
CA TYR A 5 3.12 -8.24 -10.55
C TYR A 5 3.44 -6.87 -11.17
N LYS A 6 3.44 -6.71 -12.50
CA LYS A 6 3.59 -5.38 -13.13
C LYS A 6 2.42 -4.47 -12.77
N THR A 7 1.19 -4.98 -12.85
CA THR A 7 -0.01 -4.25 -12.47
C THR A 7 0.03 -3.89 -10.99
N THR A 8 0.38 -4.84 -10.12
CA THR A 8 0.51 -4.58 -8.68
C THR A 8 1.60 -3.54 -8.38
N ALA A 9 2.75 -3.61 -9.06
CA ALA A 9 3.82 -2.63 -8.93
C ALA A 9 3.35 -1.22 -9.34
N ALA A 10 2.69 -1.09 -10.48
CA ALA A 10 2.14 0.18 -10.94
C ALA A 10 1.09 0.72 -9.95
N MET A 11 0.22 -0.13 -9.43
CA MET A 11 -0.79 0.26 -8.44
C MET A 11 -0.16 0.82 -7.16
N PHE A 12 0.85 0.13 -6.60
CA PHE A 12 1.54 0.62 -5.40
C PHE A 12 2.39 1.87 -5.66
N ALA A 13 2.95 2.03 -6.86
CA ALA A 13 3.63 3.27 -7.24
C ALA A 13 2.64 4.45 -7.31
N LEU A 14 1.47 4.25 -7.90
CA LEU A 14 0.40 5.25 -7.92
C LEU A 14 -0.11 5.57 -6.51
N LEU A 15 -0.23 4.57 -5.64
CA LEU A 15 -0.54 4.78 -4.23
C LEU A 15 0.53 5.60 -3.52
N ALA A 16 1.81 5.31 -3.74
CA ALA A 16 2.90 6.06 -3.12
C ALA A 16 2.85 7.55 -3.50
N VAL A 17 2.61 7.84 -4.79
CA VAL A 17 2.46 9.22 -5.30
C VAL A 17 1.20 9.86 -4.73
N GLY A 18 0.04 9.21 -4.88
CA GLY A 18 -1.25 9.73 -4.42
C GLY A 18 -1.27 10.00 -2.91
N HIS A 19 -0.74 9.07 -2.11
CA HIS A 19 -0.59 9.21 -0.66
C HIS A 19 0.33 10.40 -0.32
N THR A 20 1.44 10.56 -1.03
CA THR A 20 2.33 11.72 -0.85
C THR A 20 1.64 13.03 -1.16
N LEU A 21 0.91 13.13 -2.27
CA LEU A 21 0.20 14.35 -2.66
C LEU A 21 -0.96 14.67 -1.71
N ALA A 22 -1.66 13.66 -1.21
CA ALA A 22 -2.75 13.80 -0.24
C ALA A 22 -2.28 14.38 1.12
N SER A 23 -0.98 14.35 1.42
CA SER A 23 -0.39 15.01 2.59
C SER A 23 -0.77 16.49 2.66
N LYS A 24 -0.84 17.18 1.51
CA LYS A 24 -1.16 18.61 1.46
C LYS A 24 -2.56 18.85 2.03
N SER A 25 -3.55 18.06 1.61
CA SER A 25 -4.92 18.17 2.12
C SER A 25 -4.95 17.82 3.60
N PHE A 26 -4.42 16.65 3.98
CA PHE A 26 -4.45 16.15 5.35
C PHE A 26 -3.76 17.09 6.35
N MET A 27 -2.58 17.61 6.00
CA MET A 27 -1.79 18.46 6.90
C MET A 27 -2.23 19.94 6.86
N SER A 28 -3.04 20.33 5.87
CA SER A 28 -3.62 21.67 5.81
C SER A 28 -4.85 21.82 6.70
N ASP A 29 -5.46 20.71 7.10
CA ASP A 29 -6.66 20.65 7.94
C ASP A 29 -6.43 21.39 9.28
N PRO A 30 -7.38 22.25 9.73
CA PRO A 30 -7.27 22.94 11.01
C PRO A 30 -7.05 22.02 12.21
N GLN A 31 -7.69 20.84 12.24
CA GLN A 31 -7.51 19.85 13.30
C GLN A 31 -6.08 19.32 13.32
N PHE A 32 -5.50 19.06 12.14
CA PHE A 32 -4.11 18.63 12.03
C PHE A 32 -3.13 19.73 12.49
N LYS A 33 -3.39 20.98 12.10
CA LYS A 33 -2.57 22.14 12.51
C LYS A 33 -2.64 22.41 14.01
N GLY A 34 -3.77 22.08 14.64
CA GLY A 34 -3.98 22.20 16.08
C GLY A 34 -3.33 21.09 16.92
N LEU A 35 -2.72 20.07 16.31
CA LEU A 35 -2.09 18.97 17.05
C LEU A 35 -0.92 19.46 17.93
N PRO A 36 -0.72 18.89 19.13
CA PRO A 36 0.50 19.09 19.89
C PRO A 36 1.74 18.78 19.06
N ARG A 37 2.83 19.53 19.25
CA ARG A 37 4.04 19.46 18.41
C ARG A 37 4.54 18.03 18.17
N HIS A 38 4.61 17.21 19.24
CA HIS A 38 5.09 15.83 19.15
C HIS A 38 4.12 14.94 18.38
N VAL A 39 2.80 15.07 18.60
CA VAL A 39 1.77 14.33 17.85
C VAL A 39 1.84 14.70 16.37
N GLY A 40 1.88 15.99 16.04
CA GLY A 40 2.03 16.44 14.67
C GLY A 40 3.33 15.97 14.00
N ALA A 41 4.43 15.84 14.75
CA ALA A 41 5.67 15.28 14.24
C ALA A 41 5.51 13.79 13.88
N PHE A 42 4.94 12.99 14.79
CA PHE A 42 4.65 11.57 14.53
C PHE A 42 3.70 11.37 13.37
N SER A 43 2.62 12.16 13.28
CA SER A 43 1.66 12.07 12.18
C SER A 43 2.29 12.42 10.83
N ARG A 44 3.14 13.45 10.74
CA ARG A 44 3.86 13.79 9.50
C ARG A 44 4.86 12.72 9.11
N ALA A 45 5.69 12.28 10.05
CA ALA A 45 6.67 11.23 9.80
C ALA A 45 6.00 9.94 9.36
N GLY A 46 4.95 9.50 10.06
CA GLY A 46 4.18 8.31 9.72
C GLY A 46 3.53 8.40 8.34
N TRP A 47 3.03 9.58 7.95
CA TRP A 47 2.49 9.79 6.62
C TRP A 47 3.53 9.56 5.52
N TYR A 48 4.71 10.19 5.62
CA TYR A 48 5.76 10.02 4.61
C TYR A 48 6.44 8.64 4.67
N GLN A 49 6.54 8.02 5.85
CA GLN A 49 6.94 6.62 5.97
C GLN A 49 5.97 5.71 5.22
N GLY A 50 4.66 5.93 5.33
CA GLY A 50 3.65 5.21 4.54
C GLY A 50 3.83 5.37 3.03
N SER A 51 4.12 6.59 2.56
CA SER A 51 4.42 6.83 1.14
C SER A 51 5.63 6.04 0.64
N ILE A 52 6.74 6.06 1.39
CA ILE A 52 7.94 5.29 1.03
C ILE A 52 7.68 3.79 1.14
N PHE A 53 6.91 3.35 2.12
CA PHE A 53 6.52 1.95 2.25
C PHE A 53 5.76 1.45 1.02
N PHE A 54 4.79 2.21 0.51
CA PHE A 54 4.12 1.86 -0.75
C PHE A 54 5.08 1.78 -1.93
N LEU A 55 6.07 2.68 -2.00
CA LEU A 55 7.10 2.61 -3.05
C LEU A 55 7.99 1.36 -2.91
N ILE A 56 8.36 0.98 -1.68
CA ILE A 56 9.11 -0.27 -1.43
C ILE A 56 8.29 -1.47 -1.92
N VAL A 57 6.98 -1.52 -1.60
CA VAL A 57 6.09 -2.59 -2.08
C VAL A 57 5.99 -2.59 -3.61
N ALA A 58 5.94 -1.42 -4.24
CA ALA A 58 5.94 -1.30 -5.70
C ALA A 58 7.21 -1.89 -6.32
N LEU A 59 8.39 -1.54 -5.79
CA LEU A 59 9.68 -2.04 -6.25
C LEU A 59 9.84 -3.54 -6.01
N THR A 60 9.35 -4.05 -4.88
CA THR A 60 9.33 -5.49 -4.58
C THR A 60 8.47 -6.25 -5.61
N ASN A 61 7.27 -5.77 -5.93
CA ASN A 61 6.44 -6.37 -6.97
C ASN A 61 7.10 -6.24 -8.36
N TYR A 62 7.75 -5.12 -8.66
CA TYR A 62 8.46 -4.98 -9.92
C TYR A 62 9.58 -6.01 -10.03
N ARG A 63 10.36 -6.24 -8.96
CA ARG A 63 11.37 -7.31 -8.90
C ARG A 63 10.74 -8.68 -9.18
N TRP A 64 9.65 -9.02 -8.49
CA TRP A 64 8.94 -10.28 -8.72
C TRP A 64 8.42 -10.41 -10.16
N SER A 65 8.02 -9.32 -10.81
CA SER A 65 7.58 -9.37 -12.21
C SER A 65 8.67 -9.83 -13.20
N GLN A 66 9.95 -9.69 -12.81
CA GLN A 66 11.10 -10.08 -13.63
C GLN A 66 11.48 -11.55 -13.43
N SER A 67 11.23 -12.13 -12.25
CA SER A 67 11.64 -13.49 -11.90
C SER A 67 10.48 -14.49 -11.81
N ALA A 68 9.31 -14.07 -11.30
CA ALA A 68 8.16 -14.94 -11.10
C ALA A 68 7.31 -15.04 -12.37
N GLN A 69 6.88 -16.28 -12.66
CA GLN A 69 5.97 -16.56 -13.76
C GLN A 69 4.51 -16.56 -13.27
N GLY A 70 4.22 -17.08 -12.08
CA GLY A 70 2.90 -17.04 -11.43
C GLY A 70 2.99 -16.74 -9.93
N ALA A 71 2.19 -17.44 -9.12
CA ALA A 71 2.23 -17.34 -7.67
C ALA A 71 3.65 -17.57 -7.10
N LEU A 72 3.97 -16.87 -6.00
CA LEU A 72 5.28 -16.98 -5.35
C LEU A 72 5.49 -18.38 -4.78
N SER A 73 6.70 -18.92 -4.95
CA SER A 73 7.13 -20.20 -4.39
C SER A 73 8.03 -20.03 -3.17
N ASP A 74 8.83 -18.96 -3.11
CA ASP A 74 9.70 -18.67 -1.98
C ASP A 74 8.88 -18.30 -0.72
N PRO A 75 9.06 -18.99 0.41
CA PRO A 75 8.30 -18.73 1.63
C PRO A 75 8.47 -17.32 2.21
N ILE A 76 9.66 -16.72 2.08
CA ILE A 76 9.94 -15.37 2.58
C ILE A 76 9.22 -14.35 1.70
N GLU A 77 9.28 -14.50 0.38
CA GLU A 77 8.56 -13.63 -0.54
C GLU A 77 7.04 -13.72 -0.33
N LYS A 78 6.50 -14.93 -0.13
CA LYS A 78 5.10 -15.14 0.26
C LYS A 78 4.78 -14.47 1.58
N GLY A 79 5.68 -14.55 2.57
CA GLY A 79 5.54 -13.87 3.85
C GLY A 79 5.43 -12.36 3.70
N ILE A 80 6.30 -11.75 2.90
CA ILE A 80 6.25 -10.32 2.57
C ILE A 80 4.89 -9.98 1.92
N ALA A 81 4.48 -10.73 0.90
CA ALA A 81 3.22 -10.50 0.22
C ALA A 81 1.99 -10.66 1.14
N ALA A 82 2.02 -11.63 2.05
CA ALA A 82 0.96 -11.86 3.04
C ALA A 82 0.87 -10.67 4.00
N LEU A 83 2.00 -10.21 4.54
CA LEU A 83 2.04 -9.04 5.43
C LEU A 83 1.53 -7.78 4.72
N THR A 84 1.94 -7.54 3.48
CA THR A 84 1.42 -6.44 2.66
C THR A 84 -0.09 -6.55 2.45
N SER A 85 -0.61 -7.74 2.17
CA SER A 85 -2.04 -7.98 1.95
C SER A 85 -2.84 -7.75 3.23
N ILE A 86 -2.37 -8.28 4.37
CA ILE A 86 -2.97 -8.08 5.70
C ILE A 86 -3.00 -6.60 6.04
N LEU A 87 -1.89 -5.88 5.82
CA LEU A 87 -1.84 -4.44 6.05
C LEU A 87 -2.89 -3.71 5.21
N CYS A 88 -2.98 -4.00 3.91
CA CYS A 88 -3.95 -3.35 3.02
C CYS A 88 -5.40 -3.63 3.45
N PHE A 89 -5.75 -4.89 3.71
CA PHE A 89 -7.11 -5.22 4.14
C PHE A 89 -7.44 -4.71 5.55
N GLY A 90 -6.49 -4.77 6.48
CA GLY A 90 -6.65 -4.23 7.83
C GLY A 90 -6.87 -2.73 7.81
N THR A 91 -6.06 -1.99 7.05
CA THR A 91 -6.22 -0.54 6.86
C THR A 91 -7.52 -0.21 6.14
N SER A 92 -7.91 -0.96 5.10
CA SER A 92 -9.18 -0.79 4.38
C SER A 92 -10.38 -0.95 5.33
N ALA A 93 -10.41 -2.03 6.12
CA ALA A 93 -11.45 -2.27 7.11
C ALA A 93 -11.50 -1.16 8.16
N TRP A 94 -10.34 -0.69 8.63
CA TRP A 94 -10.25 0.41 9.58
C TRP A 94 -10.79 1.72 9.01
N TYR A 95 -10.42 2.09 7.79
CA TYR A 95 -10.92 3.28 7.11
C TYR A 95 -12.42 3.21 6.85
N ASN A 96 -12.93 2.07 6.40
CA ASN A 96 -14.37 1.89 6.19
C ASN A 96 -15.16 2.06 7.50
N LYS A 97 -14.67 1.47 8.60
CA LYS A 97 -15.26 1.63 9.93
C LYS A 97 -15.30 3.09 10.40
N ASN A 98 -14.34 3.90 9.98
CA ASN A 98 -14.24 5.33 10.32
C ASN A 98 -14.84 6.26 9.25
N GLY A 99 -15.60 5.72 8.29
CA GLY A 99 -16.31 6.52 7.27
C GLY A 99 -15.47 7.00 6.09
N ILE A 100 -14.19 6.62 6.00
CA ILE A 100 -13.26 7.01 4.92
C ILE A 100 -13.37 6.00 3.77
N ARG A 101 -14.53 5.98 3.10
CA ARG A 101 -14.91 4.92 2.16
C ARG A 101 -14.06 4.88 0.89
N ASP A 102 -13.72 6.03 0.31
CA ASP A 102 -12.97 6.10 -0.94
C ASP A 102 -11.56 5.50 -0.75
N THR A 103 -10.85 5.94 0.30
CA THR A 103 -9.53 5.39 0.65
C THR A 103 -9.62 3.91 1.03
N ALA A 104 -10.67 3.50 1.74
CA ALA A 104 -10.90 2.11 2.06
C ALA A 104 -11.01 1.24 0.80
N ALA A 105 -11.75 1.70 -0.21
CA ALA A 105 -11.91 0.99 -1.47
C ALA A 105 -10.58 0.86 -2.23
N VAL A 106 -9.81 1.95 -2.34
CA VAL A 106 -8.53 1.97 -3.06
C VAL A 106 -7.51 1.03 -2.40
N VAL A 107 -7.34 1.11 -1.07
CA VAL A 107 -6.37 0.26 -0.35
C VAL A 107 -6.84 -1.21 -0.32
N GLY A 108 -8.16 -1.45 -0.21
CA GLY A 108 -8.73 -2.80 -0.31
C GLY A 108 -8.47 -3.41 -1.68
N PHE A 109 -8.64 -2.65 -2.75
CA PHE A 109 -8.31 -3.08 -4.11
C PHE A 109 -6.81 -3.39 -4.27
N ALA A 110 -5.93 -2.57 -3.70
CA ALA A 110 -4.49 -2.85 -3.67
C ALA A 110 -4.17 -4.18 -2.96
N GLY A 111 -4.85 -4.46 -1.84
CA GLY A 111 -4.75 -5.76 -1.14
C GLY A 111 -5.22 -6.93 -2.00
N MET A 112 -6.29 -6.76 -2.77
CA MET A 112 -6.79 -7.80 -3.69
C MET A 112 -5.79 -8.11 -4.81
N VAL A 113 -5.27 -7.09 -5.49
CA VAL A 113 -4.30 -7.32 -6.59
C VAL A 113 -2.97 -7.89 -6.07
N GLN A 114 -2.54 -7.48 -4.87
CA GLN A 114 -1.37 -8.07 -4.19
C GLN A 114 -1.59 -9.56 -3.89
N SER A 115 -2.74 -9.89 -3.30
CA SER A 115 -3.10 -11.26 -2.94
C SER A 115 -3.22 -12.14 -4.18
N TYR A 116 -3.88 -11.63 -5.22
CA TYR A 116 -4.03 -12.33 -6.49
C TYR A 116 -2.66 -12.63 -7.11
N ALA A 117 -1.81 -11.60 -7.26
CA ALA A 117 -0.49 -11.77 -7.85
C ALA A 117 0.32 -12.82 -7.09
N ALA A 118 0.41 -12.70 -5.76
CA ALA A 118 1.28 -13.53 -4.94
C ALA A 118 0.80 -14.97 -4.73
N PHE A 119 -0.51 -15.21 -4.70
CA PHE A 119 -1.07 -16.51 -4.26
C PHE A 119 -1.89 -17.24 -5.31
N LEU A 120 -2.41 -16.54 -6.32
CA LEU A 120 -3.40 -17.10 -7.26
C LEU A 120 -3.03 -16.92 -8.73
N SER A 121 -2.05 -16.07 -9.05
CA SER A 121 -1.66 -15.82 -10.43
C SER A 121 -1.05 -17.07 -11.08
N LYS A 122 -1.39 -17.28 -12.34
CA LYS A 122 -0.90 -18.39 -13.15
C LYS A 122 0.29 -17.94 -13.99
N ALA A 123 1.18 -18.90 -14.29
CA ALA A 123 2.31 -18.73 -15.19
C ALA A 123 1.87 -18.42 -16.63
#